data_AF-A0AB39BT40-F1
#
_entry.id   AF-A0AB39BT40-F1
#
_cell.length_a   1.000
_cell.length_b   1.000
_cell.length_c   1.000
_cell.angle_alpha   90.00
_cell.angle_beta   90.00
_cell.angle_gamma   90.00
#
_symmetry.space_group_name_H-M   'P 1'
#
loop_
_entity.id
_entity.type
_entity.pdbx_description
1 polymer ?
#
loop_
_entity_poly.entity_id
_entity_poly.type
_entity_poly.pdbx_seq_one_letter_code
_entity_poly.pdbx_strand_id
1 'polypeptide(L)'
;MVCQYGEQLEKLVKEVQPFTANGKVADYIPALAKANQDILAVSIYDGNSTCFSAGHSSEMFTLQSISKVLTLALALMDHGEEIVFDKVGMEPTGDPYNSIAKLESLVAKPLNPMINAGALAVSHLIEGESTDERLERLLQLIRDMCGRPSVTYNREVAQSEFNTAHLNRSLAFFMKQYRIINEDVDQLLDFYTKQCAIEVNCDDLARIGYVLANKGRNEEGVEIVPFEIARLVKTFMVTCGMYNSSGEFAIRVGIPAKSGVSGGIVGAVPNGIGIGIYGPALDEKGNSVAGMKLLEAISSYYDLSIF
;
A
#
# COMPACT_ATOMS: atom_id res chain seq x y z
N MET A 1 -20.87 11.69 -6.40
CA MET A 1 -22.19 11.13 -5.98
C MET A 1 -22.08 10.16 -4.81
N VAL A 2 -20.94 9.47 -4.61
CA VAL A 2 -20.67 8.68 -3.37
C VAL A 2 -20.67 9.56 -2.12
N CYS A 3 -20.20 10.81 -2.26
CA CYS A 3 -20.05 11.73 -1.16
C CYS A 3 -21.33 12.44 -0.65
N GLN A 4 -22.49 12.18 -1.25
CA GLN A 4 -23.75 12.81 -0.83
C GLN A 4 -24.42 12.07 0.35
N TYR A 5 -23.85 10.97 0.84
CA TYR A 5 -24.48 10.05 1.80
C TYR A 5 -23.57 9.72 3.01
N GLY A 6 -23.08 10.74 3.73
CA GLY A 6 -22.25 10.55 4.92
C GLY A 6 -22.88 9.65 6.00
N GLU A 7 -24.19 9.81 6.26
CA GLU A 7 -24.94 8.96 7.21
C GLU A 7 -24.93 7.48 6.82
N GLN A 8 -24.92 7.18 5.52
CA GLN A 8 -24.89 5.81 5.05
C GLN A 8 -23.51 5.18 5.25
N LEU A 9 -22.43 5.92 4.98
CA LEU A 9 -21.08 5.45 5.24
C LEU A 9 -20.88 5.15 6.73
N GLU A 10 -21.39 6.00 7.61
CA GLU A 10 -21.42 5.74 9.06
C GLU A 10 -22.15 4.46 9.43
N LYS A 11 -23.29 4.19 8.79
CA LYS A 11 -24.07 2.98 9.02
C LYS A 11 -23.27 1.73 8.61
N LEU A 12 -22.66 1.75 7.43
CA LEU A 12 -21.81 0.64 6.96
C LEU A 12 -20.64 0.38 7.91
N VAL A 13 -19.98 1.44 8.41
CA VAL A 13 -18.92 1.31 9.42
C VAL A 13 -19.45 0.66 10.70
N LYS A 14 -20.58 1.13 11.24
CA LYS A 14 -21.19 0.56 12.46
C LYS A 14 -21.58 -0.92 12.29
N GLU A 15 -22.03 -1.31 11.10
CA GLU A 15 -22.40 -2.69 10.79
C GLU A 15 -21.18 -3.63 10.80
N VAL A 16 -20.03 -3.18 10.31
CA VAL A 16 -18.83 -4.02 10.17
C VAL A 16 -17.80 -3.84 11.29
N GLN A 17 -17.90 -2.78 12.11
CA GLN A 17 -17.00 -2.54 13.23
C GLN A 17 -16.93 -3.72 14.22
N PRO A 18 -18.02 -4.43 14.58
CA PRO A 18 -17.94 -5.59 15.48
C PRO A 18 -17.00 -6.70 15.00
N PHE A 19 -16.66 -6.76 13.71
CA PHE A 19 -15.73 -7.74 13.17
C PHE A 19 -14.25 -7.47 13.55
N THR A 20 -13.91 -6.31 14.12
CA THR A 20 -12.56 -6.06 14.68
C THR A 20 -12.19 -7.08 15.76
N ALA A 21 -13.18 -7.61 16.48
CA ALA A 21 -12.98 -8.65 17.51
C ALA A 21 -12.45 -9.98 16.94
N ASN A 22 -12.57 -10.20 15.64
CA ASN A 22 -12.10 -11.43 14.97
C ASN A 22 -10.65 -11.32 14.46
N GLY A 23 -10.02 -10.17 14.62
CA GLY A 23 -8.64 -9.94 14.20
C GLY A 23 -7.69 -9.70 15.37
N LYS A 24 -6.42 -9.46 15.06
CA LYS A 24 -5.39 -9.07 16.02
C LYS A 24 -4.49 -7.98 15.44
N VAL A 25 -4.04 -7.07 16.30
CA VAL A 25 -3.06 -6.05 15.93
C VAL A 25 -1.71 -6.73 15.65
N ALA A 26 -0.98 -6.23 14.64
CA ALA A 26 0.37 -6.71 14.36
C ALA A 26 1.30 -6.45 15.56
N ASP A 27 2.00 -7.48 16.02
CA ASP A 27 2.79 -7.46 17.25
C ASP A 27 4.26 -7.89 17.07
N TYR A 28 4.68 -8.18 15.82
CA TYR A 28 6.07 -8.57 15.53
C TYR A 28 7.08 -7.44 15.79
N ILE A 29 6.63 -6.18 15.82
CA ILE A 29 7.40 -5.04 16.36
C ILE A 29 6.60 -4.30 17.45
N PRO A 30 7.25 -3.87 18.55
CA PRO A 30 6.57 -3.21 19.66
C PRO A 30 5.81 -1.93 19.28
N ALA A 31 6.26 -1.21 18.25
CA ALA A 31 5.63 0.03 17.82
C ALA A 31 4.23 -0.19 17.22
N LEU A 32 4.00 -1.30 16.50
CA LEU A 32 2.69 -1.63 15.92
C LEU A 32 1.70 -2.18 16.96
N ALA A 33 2.21 -2.91 17.97
CA ALA A 33 1.39 -3.49 19.04
C ALA A 33 0.64 -2.44 19.89
N LYS A 34 0.99 -1.15 19.77
CA LYS A 34 0.36 -0.04 20.50
C LYS A 34 -0.98 0.41 19.88
N ALA A 35 -1.31 -0.03 18.67
CA ALA A 35 -2.53 0.39 17.99
C ALA A 35 -3.79 -0.10 18.71
N ASN A 36 -4.83 0.73 18.74
CA ASN A 36 -6.11 0.34 19.33
C ASN A 36 -6.89 -0.57 18.36
N GLN A 37 -7.07 -1.83 18.74
CA GLN A 37 -7.74 -2.87 17.95
C GLN A 37 -9.17 -2.51 17.51
N ASP A 38 -9.89 -1.70 18.30
CA ASP A 38 -11.30 -1.39 18.06
C ASP A 38 -11.53 -0.26 17.05
N ILE A 39 -10.45 0.35 16.55
CA ILE A 39 -10.53 1.41 15.56
C ILE A 39 -10.97 0.83 14.21
N LEU A 40 -11.95 1.49 13.60
CA LEU A 40 -12.26 1.38 12.19
C LEU A 40 -12.60 2.78 11.67
N ALA A 41 -11.91 3.22 10.62
CA ALA A 41 -12.13 4.51 9.98
C ALA A 41 -12.04 4.38 8.46
N VAL A 42 -12.78 5.22 7.75
CA VAL A 42 -12.73 5.35 6.30
C VAL A 42 -12.86 6.80 5.86
N SER A 43 -12.12 7.14 4.80
CA SER A 43 -12.27 8.34 3.99
C SER A 43 -12.50 7.94 2.53
N ILE A 44 -13.41 8.63 1.85
CA ILE A 44 -13.65 8.52 0.41
C ILE A 44 -13.49 9.90 -0.20
N TYR A 45 -12.67 10.02 -1.25
CA TYR A 45 -12.42 11.27 -1.96
C TYR A 45 -12.78 11.14 -3.44
N ASP A 46 -13.60 12.07 -3.95
CA ASP A 46 -14.09 12.07 -5.34
C ASP A 46 -13.56 13.23 -6.20
N GLY A 47 -12.54 13.94 -5.71
CA GLY A 47 -11.94 15.10 -6.39
C GLY A 47 -12.63 16.44 -6.09
N ASN A 48 -13.88 16.42 -5.62
CA ASN A 48 -14.60 17.63 -5.21
C ASN A 48 -14.79 17.70 -3.70
N SER A 49 -15.05 16.55 -3.08
CA SER A 49 -15.38 16.44 -1.66
C SER A 49 -14.75 15.21 -1.05
N THR A 50 -14.44 15.31 0.24
CA THR A 50 -14.08 14.16 1.07
C THR A 50 -15.25 13.79 1.97
N CYS A 51 -15.54 12.50 2.04
CA CYS A 51 -16.53 11.95 2.94
C CYS A 51 -15.89 11.00 3.92
N PHE A 52 -16.25 11.18 5.17
CA PHE A 52 -15.67 10.45 6.29
C PHE A 52 -16.74 9.59 6.94
N SER A 53 -16.33 8.45 7.49
CA SER A 53 -17.09 7.84 8.57
C SER A 53 -16.97 8.65 9.85
N ALA A 54 -17.98 8.58 10.72
CA ALA A 54 -17.87 8.90 12.15
C ALA A 54 -16.83 7.96 12.80
N GLY A 55 -15.57 8.37 12.77
CA GLY A 55 -14.43 7.59 13.20
C GLY A 55 -13.16 8.43 13.08
N HIS A 56 -12.07 8.00 13.70
CA HIS A 56 -10.82 8.76 13.85
C HIS A 56 -10.04 8.82 12.52
N SER A 57 -10.59 9.46 11.48
CA SER A 57 -9.99 9.54 10.14
C SER A 57 -8.64 10.27 10.14
N SER A 58 -8.37 11.06 11.17
CA SER A 58 -7.11 11.77 11.42
C SER A 58 -6.07 10.93 12.19
N GLU A 59 -6.41 9.71 12.63
CA GLU A 59 -5.45 8.81 13.28
C GLU A 59 -4.31 8.52 12.29
N MET A 60 -3.08 8.73 12.76
CA MET A 60 -1.88 8.52 11.96
C MET A 60 -1.45 7.05 12.06
N PHE A 61 -1.10 6.46 10.93
CA PHE A 61 -0.56 5.12 10.84
C PHE A 61 0.47 5.01 9.72
N THR A 62 1.32 3.99 9.78
CA THR A 62 2.38 3.79 8.78
C THR A 62 1.84 3.08 7.54
N LEU A 63 2.32 3.45 6.35
CA LEU A 63 1.90 2.86 5.06
C LEU A 63 2.17 1.35 4.98
N GLN A 64 3.28 0.90 5.57
CA GLN A 64 3.72 -0.49 5.49
C GLN A 64 3.75 -0.96 4.03
N SER A 65 3.22 -2.16 3.72
CA SER A 65 3.19 -2.69 2.35
C SER A 65 2.38 -1.86 1.34
N ILE A 66 1.60 -0.85 1.76
CA ILE A 66 0.97 0.09 0.83
C ILE A 66 2.03 0.86 0.04
N SER A 67 3.16 1.17 0.69
CA SER A 67 4.26 1.93 0.08
C SER A 67 4.82 1.27 -1.19
N LYS A 68 4.68 -0.05 -1.34
CA LYS A 68 5.15 -0.82 -2.50
C LYS A 68 4.52 -0.34 -3.81
N VAL A 69 3.26 0.08 -3.76
CA VAL A 69 2.55 0.64 -4.92
C VAL A 69 3.19 1.96 -5.34
N LEU A 70 3.55 2.78 -4.35
CA LEU A 70 4.08 4.13 -4.56
C LEU A 70 5.52 4.08 -5.04
N THR A 71 6.35 3.19 -4.49
CA THR A 71 7.71 2.98 -4.99
C THR A 71 7.75 2.31 -6.34
N LEU A 72 6.80 1.44 -6.67
CA LEU A 72 6.69 0.91 -8.03
C LEU A 72 6.38 2.04 -9.01
N ALA A 73 5.45 2.93 -8.69
CA ALA A 73 5.15 4.09 -9.54
C ALA A 73 6.39 4.96 -9.74
N LEU A 74 7.12 5.28 -8.66
CA LEU A 74 8.34 6.09 -8.72
C LEU A 74 9.45 5.44 -9.55
N ALA A 75 9.76 4.15 -9.31
CA ALA A 75 10.78 3.43 -10.08
C ALA A 75 10.44 3.36 -11.58
N LEU A 76 9.16 3.24 -11.93
CA LEU A 76 8.70 3.28 -13.32
C LEU A 76 8.84 4.66 -13.94
N MET A 77 8.65 5.73 -13.17
CA MET A 77 8.89 7.10 -13.63
C MET A 77 10.38 7.36 -13.87
N ASP A 78 11.24 6.79 -13.02
CA ASP A 78 12.69 6.96 -13.09
C ASP A 78 13.32 6.18 -14.25
N HIS A 79 12.87 4.94 -14.48
CA HIS A 79 13.57 4.00 -15.37
C HIS A 79 12.72 3.36 -16.47
N GLY A 80 11.40 3.55 -16.46
CA GLY A 80 10.49 2.90 -17.39
C GLY A 80 10.30 1.39 -17.14
N GLU A 81 9.35 0.81 -17.86
CA GLU A 81 8.92 -0.58 -17.67
C GLU A 81 10.03 -1.60 -17.94
N GLU A 82 10.80 -1.43 -19.03
CA GLU A 82 11.81 -2.41 -19.44
C GLU A 82 12.85 -2.66 -18.35
N ILE A 83 13.38 -1.60 -17.74
CA ILE A 83 14.40 -1.70 -16.70
C ILE A 83 13.81 -2.26 -15.41
N VAL A 84 12.65 -1.76 -14.98
CA VAL A 84 11.99 -2.24 -13.76
C VAL A 84 11.66 -3.73 -13.87
N PHE A 85 11.06 -4.13 -14.99
CA PHE A 85 10.61 -5.51 -15.17
C PHE A 85 11.71 -6.45 -15.68
N ASP A 86 12.93 -5.99 -15.92
CA ASP A 86 14.11 -6.86 -15.93
C ASP A 86 14.36 -7.44 -14.52
N LYS A 87 14.21 -6.61 -13.48
CA LYS A 87 14.54 -6.95 -12.08
C LYS A 87 13.42 -7.66 -11.32
N VAL A 88 12.16 -7.40 -11.66
CA VAL A 88 10.99 -8.00 -11.01
C VAL A 88 9.98 -8.46 -12.05
N GLY A 89 9.24 -9.53 -11.79
CA GLY A 89 8.20 -10.04 -12.68
C GLY A 89 6.89 -9.27 -12.60
N MET A 90 5.90 -9.77 -13.32
CA MET A 90 4.53 -9.24 -13.34
C MET A 90 3.46 -10.26 -12.88
N GLU A 91 3.88 -11.44 -12.41
CA GLU A 91 2.98 -12.57 -12.18
C GLU A 91 2.49 -12.62 -10.73
N PRO A 92 1.18 -12.85 -10.50
CA PRO A 92 0.67 -13.10 -9.16
C PRO A 92 1.26 -14.39 -8.57
N THR A 93 1.23 -14.51 -7.25
CA THR A 93 1.65 -15.73 -6.55
C THR A 93 0.59 -16.20 -5.57
N GLY A 94 0.38 -17.51 -5.48
CA GLY A 94 -0.43 -18.14 -4.44
C GLY A 94 0.32 -18.38 -3.12
N ASP A 95 1.64 -18.14 -3.09
CA ASP A 95 2.45 -18.32 -1.88
C ASP A 95 2.42 -17.08 -0.99
N PRO A 96 2.64 -17.25 0.33
CA PRO A 96 2.82 -16.13 1.25
C PRO A 96 3.86 -15.11 0.72
N TYR A 97 3.60 -13.83 0.97
CA TYR A 97 4.40 -12.69 0.45
C TYR A 97 5.87 -12.67 0.90
N ASN A 98 6.21 -13.48 1.90
CA ASN A 98 7.52 -13.62 2.52
C ASN A 98 8.20 -14.97 2.18
N SER A 99 7.63 -15.76 1.27
CA SER A 99 8.16 -17.07 0.88
C SER A 99 9.46 -16.96 0.06
N ILE A 100 10.48 -17.71 0.48
CA ILE A 100 11.75 -17.86 -0.25
C ILE A 100 11.64 -18.91 -1.37
N ALA A 101 10.75 -19.90 -1.23
CA ALA A 101 10.71 -21.09 -2.07
C ALA A 101 10.58 -20.79 -3.57
N LYS A 102 9.76 -19.80 -3.95
CA LYS A 102 9.63 -19.42 -5.36
C LYS A 102 10.81 -18.60 -5.88
N LEU A 103 11.48 -17.82 -5.03
CA LEU A 103 12.67 -17.06 -5.40
C LEU A 103 13.81 -18.01 -5.83
N GLU A 104 13.93 -19.16 -5.16
CA GLU A 104 14.89 -20.21 -5.51
C GLU A 104 14.59 -20.88 -6.86
N SER A 105 13.31 -21.02 -7.21
CA SER A 105 12.89 -21.74 -8.43
C SER A 105 13.03 -20.96 -9.74
N LEU A 106 13.14 -19.62 -9.68
CA LEU A 106 13.05 -18.73 -10.84
C LEU A 106 14.21 -17.71 -10.91
N VAL A 107 15.44 -18.20 -11.02
CA VAL A 107 16.65 -17.38 -11.27
C VAL A 107 16.74 -16.15 -10.34
N ALA A 108 16.28 -16.29 -9.10
CA ALA A 108 16.22 -15.23 -8.10
C ALA A 108 15.46 -13.93 -8.49
N LYS A 109 14.71 -13.93 -9.60
CA LYS A 109 13.86 -12.82 -10.00
C LYS A 109 12.54 -12.91 -9.21
N PRO A 110 12.19 -11.91 -8.38
CA PRO A 110 10.93 -11.92 -7.67
C PRO A 110 9.75 -11.87 -8.65
N LEU A 111 8.63 -12.50 -8.30
CA LEU A 111 7.50 -12.68 -9.23
C LEU A 111 6.73 -11.41 -9.55
N ASN A 112 6.59 -10.52 -8.56
CA ASN A 112 5.87 -9.27 -8.69
C ASN A 112 6.35 -8.25 -7.64
N PRO A 113 6.11 -6.96 -7.85
CA PRO A 113 6.54 -5.89 -6.94
C PRO A 113 5.79 -5.82 -5.60
N MET A 114 4.70 -6.58 -5.42
CA MET A 114 3.87 -6.50 -4.21
C MET A 114 4.31 -7.45 -3.09
N ILE A 115 5.15 -8.46 -3.39
CA ILE A 115 5.84 -9.30 -2.40
C ILE A 115 7.12 -8.63 -1.89
N ASN A 116 7.65 -9.07 -0.74
CA ASN A 116 8.79 -8.38 -0.11
C ASN A 116 10.05 -8.40 -0.99
N ALA A 117 10.38 -9.52 -1.61
CA ALA A 117 11.54 -9.61 -2.49
C ALA A 117 11.42 -8.66 -3.70
N GLY A 118 10.23 -8.57 -4.30
CA GLY A 118 9.97 -7.67 -5.41
C GLY A 118 10.01 -6.21 -4.99
N ALA A 119 9.46 -5.90 -3.82
CA ALA A 119 9.53 -4.55 -3.28
C ALA A 119 10.97 -4.11 -3.00
N LEU A 120 11.82 -4.98 -2.45
CA LEU A 120 13.25 -4.69 -2.26
C LEU A 120 13.97 -4.48 -3.61
N ALA A 121 13.66 -5.27 -4.63
CA ALA A 121 14.19 -5.08 -5.97
C ALA A 121 13.73 -3.75 -6.61
N VAL A 122 12.49 -3.33 -6.37
CA VAL A 122 11.96 -2.02 -6.79
C VAL A 122 12.60 -0.88 -5.99
N SER A 123 12.74 -1.01 -4.67
CA SER A 123 13.37 -0.01 -3.81
C SER A 123 14.85 0.22 -4.17
N HIS A 124 15.55 -0.82 -4.64
CA HIS A 124 16.91 -0.71 -5.18
C HIS A 124 17.00 0.20 -6.40
N LEU A 125 15.92 0.29 -7.19
CA LEU A 125 15.84 1.08 -8.42
C LEU A 125 15.44 2.54 -8.17
N ILE A 126 15.20 2.97 -6.92
CA ILE A 126 14.89 4.37 -6.67
C ILE A 126 16.17 5.19 -6.83
N GLU A 127 16.13 6.22 -7.67
CA GLU A 127 17.26 7.10 -7.90
C GLU A 127 17.62 7.92 -6.65
N GLY A 128 18.91 8.14 -6.43
CA GLY A 128 19.45 8.93 -5.32
C GLY A 128 20.79 8.36 -4.85
N GLU A 129 21.70 9.23 -4.40
CA GLU A 129 23.04 8.84 -3.94
C GLU A 129 23.02 8.35 -2.48
N SER A 130 22.00 8.75 -1.72
CA SER A 130 21.83 8.40 -0.31
C SER A 130 20.41 7.92 0.01
N THR A 131 20.25 7.26 1.15
CA THR A 131 18.92 6.88 1.66
C THR A 131 18.02 8.11 1.82
N ASP A 132 18.56 9.23 2.29
CA ASP A 132 17.77 10.43 2.56
C ASP A 132 17.28 11.09 1.26
N GLU A 133 18.08 11.08 0.20
CA GLU A 133 17.65 11.55 -1.13
C GLU A 133 16.55 10.67 -1.73
N ARG A 134 16.73 9.34 -1.69
CA ARG A 134 15.71 8.37 -2.15
C ARG A 134 14.41 8.54 -1.37
N LEU A 135 14.50 8.70 -0.06
CA LEU A 135 13.34 8.91 0.80
C LEU A 135 12.63 10.23 0.49
N GLU A 136 13.37 11.31 0.29
CA GLU A 136 12.77 12.61 -0.02
C GLU A 136 12.04 12.59 -1.36
N ARG A 137 12.56 11.90 -2.38
CA ARG A 137 11.82 11.70 -3.65
C ARG A 137 10.49 10.98 -3.44
N LEU A 138 10.49 9.90 -2.64
CA LEU A 138 9.27 9.17 -2.32
C LEU A 138 8.30 10.03 -1.50
N LEU A 139 8.79 10.75 -0.50
CA LEU A 139 7.96 11.66 0.30
C LEU A 139 7.37 12.76 -0.57
N GLN A 140 8.15 13.34 -1.49
CA GLN A 140 7.67 14.37 -2.40
C GLN A 140 6.54 13.85 -3.29
N LEU A 141 6.70 12.67 -3.90
CA LEU A 141 5.62 12.02 -4.65
C LEU A 141 4.36 11.85 -3.80
N ILE A 142 4.49 11.38 -2.56
CA ILE A 142 3.34 11.17 -1.67
C ILE A 142 2.67 12.49 -1.30
N ARG A 143 3.45 13.53 -0.99
CA ARG A 143 2.95 14.88 -0.67
C ARG A 143 2.19 15.46 -1.85
N ASP A 144 2.69 15.26 -3.07
CA ASP A 144 2.03 15.71 -4.30
C ASP A 144 0.74 14.93 -4.57
N MET A 145 0.72 13.63 -4.27
CA MET A 145 -0.48 12.80 -4.42
C MET A 145 -1.58 13.12 -3.39
N CYS A 146 -1.20 13.49 -2.16
CA CYS A 146 -2.17 13.70 -1.07
C CYS A 146 -2.39 15.19 -0.72
N GLY A 147 -1.64 16.11 -1.32
CA GLY A 147 -1.73 17.55 -1.06
C GLY A 147 -1.28 17.97 0.36
N ARG A 148 -0.59 17.10 1.11
CA ARG A 148 -0.18 17.37 2.50
C ARG A 148 1.35 17.47 2.62
N PRO A 149 1.94 18.68 2.69
CA PRO A 149 3.40 18.84 2.70
C PRO A 149 4.08 18.33 3.98
N SER A 150 3.32 18.09 5.05
CA SER A 150 3.85 17.61 6.34
C SER A 150 4.05 16.09 6.41
N VAL A 151 3.75 15.34 5.35
CA VAL A 151 4.00 13.88 5.32
C VAL A 151 5.49 13.60 5.56
N THR A 152 5.73 12.71 6.51
CA THR A 152 7.06 12.24 6.94
C THR A 152 6.94 10.78 7.38
N TYR A 153 7.98 10.22 7.99
CA TYR A 153 7.99 8.84 8.48
C TYR A 153 8.16 8.73 10.00
N ASN A 154 7.64 7.65 10.54
CA ASN A 154 7.78 7.29 11.94
C ASN A 154 9.18 6.70 12.20
N ARG A 155 10.03 7.44 12.92
CA ARG A 155 11.40 7.00 13.23
C ARG A 155 11.44 5.75 14.13
N GLU A 156 10.51 5.63 15.08
CA GLU A 156 10.44 4.48 15.99
C GLU A 156 10.10 3.19 15.22
N VAL A 157 9.11 3.26 14.32
CA VAL A 157 8.73 2.12 13.47
C VAL A 157 9.87 1.78 12.51
N ALA A 158 10.47 2.77 11.82
CA ALA A 158 11.57 2.54 10.89
C ALA A 158 12.76 1.83 11.56
N GLN A 159 13.14 2.28 12.75
CA GLN A 159 14.23 1.67 13.52
C GLN A 159 13.87 0.26 14.02
N SER A 160 12.63 0.05 14.48
CA SER A 160 12.16 -1.25 14.96
C SER A 160 12.14 -2.29 13.83
N GLU A 161 11.63 -1.91 12.66
CA GLU A 161 11.66 -2.71 11.44
C GLU A 161 13.11 -3.03 11.04
N PHE A 162 13.98 -2.01 10.98
CA PHE A 162 15.37 -2.20 10.57
C PHE A 162 16.12 -3.20 11.47
N ASN A 163 15.91 -3.13 12.79
CA ASN A 163 16.58 -4.01 13.73
C ASN A 163 16.10 -5.47 13.64
N THR A 164 14.87 -5.71 13.16
CA THR A 164 14.25 -7.04 13.12
C THR A 164 14.11 -7.63 11.71
N ALA A 165 14.54 -6.89 10.68
CA ALA A 165 14.43 -7.25 9.26
C ALA A 165 15.33 -8.42 8.79
N HIS A 166 15.52 -9.48 9.58
CA HIS A 166 16.36 -10.63 9.25
C HIS A 166 15.94 -11.34 7.95
N LEU A 167 14.64 -11.53 7.75
CA LEU A 167 14.11 -12.17 6.54
C LEU A 167 14.34 -11.29 5.31
N ASN A 168 14.08 -9.99 5.41
CA ASN A 168 14.32 -9.07 4.29
C ASN A 168 15.81 -8.96 3.95
N ARG A 169 16.71 -8.98 4.95
CA ARG A 169 18.17 -9.10 4.70
C ARG A 169 18.51 -10.39 3.97
N SER A 170 17.92 -11.51 4.38
CA SER A 170 18.15 -12.81 3.71
C SER A 170 17.72 -12.78 2.25
N LEU A 171 16.55 -12.22 1.96
CA LEU A 171 16.05 -12.01 0.58
C LEU A 171 16.97 -11.09 -0.23
N ALA A 172 17.43 -10.00 0.36
CA ALA A 172 18.33 -9.05 -0.29
C ALA A 172 19.70 -9.66 -0.61
N PHE A 173 20.32 -10.39 0.32
CA PHE A 173 21.57 -11.11 0.07
C PHE A 173 21.39 -12.18 -1.01
N PHE A 174 20.27 -12.91 -0.99
CA PHE A 174 19.97 -13.88 -2.03
C PHE A 174 19.89 -13.21 -3.41
N MET A 175 19.10 -12.15 -3.55
CA MET A 175 19.00 -11.40 -4.81
C MET A 175 20.33 -10.74 -5.24
N LYS A 176 21.17 -10.34 -4.29
CA LYS A 176 22.51 -9.80 -4.55
C LYS A 176 23.46 -10.83 -5.17
N GLN A 177 23.39 -12.09 -4.73
CA GLN A 177 24.15 -13.19 -5.34
C GLN A 177 23.88 -13.33 -6.85
N TYR A 178 22.65 -13.01 -7.28
CA TYR A 178 22.21 -13.09 -8.68
C TYR A 178 22.17 -11.73 -9.39
N ARG A 179 22.74 -10.67 -8.79
CA ARG A 179 22.85 -9.33 -9.37
C ARG A 179 21.50 -8.67 -9.71
N ILE A 180 20.41 -9.09 -9.05
CA ILE A 180 19.14 -8.36 -9.07
C ILE A 180 19.26 -7.08 -8.24
N ILE A 181 19.94 -7.17 -7.10
CA ILE A 181 20.34 -6.04 -6.26
C ILE A 181 21.85 -5.88 -6.34
N ASN A 182 22.33 -4.66 -6.62
CA ASN A 182 23.75 -4.37 -6.76
C ASN A 182 24.21 -3.23 -5.83
N GLU A 183 23.68 -3.16 -4.60
CA GLU A 183 24.09 -2.19 -3.58
C GLU A 183 24.36 -2.85 -2.22
N ASP A 184 24.75 -2.05 -1.22
CA ASP A 184 24.85 -2.53 0.15
C ASP A 184 23.48 -2.93 0.71
N VAL A 185 23.43 -4.08 1.40
CA VAL A 185 22.15 -4.63 1.87
C VAL A 185 21.58 -3.78 3.00
N ASP A 186 22.40 -3.30 3.94
CA ASP A 186 21.90 -2.49 5.04
C ASP A 186 21.48 -1.09 4.55
N GLN A 187 22.16 -0.52 3.56
CA GLN A 187 21.72 0.73 2.90
C GLN A 187 20.33 0.57 2.25
N LEU A 188 20.11 -0.50 1.47
CA LEU A 188 18.80 -0.78 0.88
C LEU A 188 17.73 -0.99 1.95
N LEU A 189 18.06 -1.73 3.00
CA LEU A 189 17.12 -2.01 4.09
C LEU A 189 16.77 -0.76 4.88
N ASP A 190 17.71 0.15 5.11
CA ASP A 190 17.46 1.45 5.76
C ASP A 190 16.44 2.27 4.95
N PHE A 191 16.59 2.33 3.63
CA PHE A 191 15.60 2.97 2.76
C PHE A 191 14.24 2.26 2.81
N TYR A 192 14.22 0.94 2.61
CA TYR A 192 12.98 0.15 2.58
C TYR A 192 12.17 0.27 3.88
N THR A 193 12.82 0.24 5.04
CA THR A 193 12.13 0.35 6.34
C THR A 193 11.60 1.76 6.59
N LYS A 194 12.35 2.81 6.20
CA LYS A 194 11.87 4.20 6.22
C LYS A 194 10.67 4.39 5.29
N GLN A 195 10.70 3.80 4.09
CA GLN A 195 9.59 3.75 3.15
C GLN A 195 8.33 3.12 3.78
N CYS A 196 8.47 1.96 4.46
CA CYS A 196 7.35 1.31 5.14
C CYS A 196 6.81 2.14 6.31
N ALA A 197 7.67 2.93 6.96
CA ALA A 197 7.32 3.75 8.12
C ALA A 197 6.72 5.12 7.78
N ILE A 198 6.51 5.47 6.50
CA ILE A 198 5.87 6.75 6.12
C ILE A 198 4.47 6.83 6.74
N GLU A 199 4.16 7.94 7.41
CA GLU A 199 2.94 8.15 8.19
C GLU A 199 1.88 8.94 7.41
N VAL A 200 0.70 8.34 7.33
CA VAL A 200 -0.48 8.88 6.66
C VAL A 200 -1.71 8.69 7.54
N ASN A 201 -2.80 9.35 7.17
CA ASN A 201 -4.13 9.07 7.72
C ASN A 201 -5.08 8.57 6.61
N CYS A 202 -6.37 8.38 6.94
CA CYS A 202 -7.33 7.88 5.96
C CYS A 202 -7.57 8.86 4.80
N ASP A 203 -7.53 10.18 5.06
CA ASP A 203 -7.70 11.21 4.02
C ASP A 203 -6.54 11.19 3.02
N ASP A 204 -5.31 11.12 3.52
CA ASP A 204 -4.12 11.01 2.66
C ASP A 204 -4.22 9.78 1.75
N LEU A 205 -4.59 8.62 2.31
CA LEU A 205 -4.78 7.40 1.53
C LEU A 205 -5.90 7.52 0.49
N ALA A 206 -7.02 8.17 0.84
CA ALA A 206 -8.11 8.40 -0.09
C ALA A 206 -7.65 9.29 -1.25
N ARG A 207 -6.86 10.35 -0.99
CA ARG A 207 -6.31 11.22 -2.03
C ARG A 207 -5.26 10.51 -2.90
N ILE A 208 -4.39 9.70 -2.31
CA ILE A 208 -3.48 8.81 -3.05
C ILE A 208 -4.28 7.88 -3.97
N GLY A 209 -5.31 7.22 -3.44
CA GLY A 209 -6.20 6.35 -4.20
C GLY A 209 -6.90 7.10 -5.34
N TYR A 210 -7.32 8.35 -5.09
CA TYR A 210 -7.94 9.22 -6.08
C TYR A 210 -6.98 9.52 -7.23
N VAL A 211 -5.73 9.88 -6.97
CA VAL A 211 -4.75 10.15 -8.04
C VAL A 211 -4.57 8.92 -8.93
N LEU A 212 -4.41 7.72 -8.35
CA LEU A 212 -4.31 6.47 -9.11
C LEU A 212 -5.59 6.17 -9.90
N ALA A 213 -6.76 6.43 -9.32
CA ALA A 213 -8.06 6.31 -9.95
C ALA A 213 -8.26 7.30 -11.11
N ASN A 214 -7.81 8.53 -10.93
CA ASN A 214 -7.99 9.70 -11.80
C ASN A 214 -6.84 9.83 -12.82
N LYS A 215 -6.43 8.70 -13.40
CA LYS A 215 -5.42 8.66 -14.47
C LYS A 215 -4.07 9.29 -14.08
N GLY A 216 -3.74 9.28 -12.79
CA GLY A 216 -2.51 9.83 -12.24
C GLY A 216 -2.52 11.35 -12.05
N ARG A 217 -3.71 11.98 -12.05
CA ARG A 217 -3.87 13.43 -11.86
C ARG A 217 -4.52 13.76 -10.52
N ASN A 218 -4.09 14.87 -9.93
CA ASN A 218 -4.73 15.45 -8.76
C ASN A 218 -6.00 16.24 -9.13
N GLU A 219 -6.64 16.87 -8.15
CA GLU A 219 -7.89 17.61 -8.32
C GLU A 219 -7.76 18.86 -9.20
N GLU A 220 -6.57 19.49 -9.26
CA GLU A 220 -6.28 20.60 -10.17
C GLU A 220 -5.99 20.13 -11.61
N GLY A 221 -5.96 18.82 -11.85
CA GLY A 221 -5.65 18.23 -13.15
C GLY A 221 -4.15 18.16 -13.46
N VAL A 222 -3.28 18.47 -12.48
CA VAL A 222 -1.83 18.31 -12.59
C VAL A 222 -1.50 16.82 -12.64
N GLU A 223 -0.65 16.44 -13.58
CA GLU A 223 -0.16 15.07 -13.71
C GLU A 223 0.92 14.80 -12.67
N ILE A 224 0.60 13.94 -11.70
CA ILE A 224 1.52 13.50 -10.64
C ILE A 224 2.19 12.18 -11.04
N VAL A 225 1.42 11.28 -11.62
CA VAL A 225 1.88 9.99 -12.16
C VAL A 225 1.42 9.88 -13.61
N PRO A 226 2.28 9.50 -14.58
CA PRO A 226 1.85 9.26 -15.94
C PRO A 226 0.72 8.22 -16.02
N PHE A 227 -0.27 8.45 -16.89
CA PHE A 227 -1.46 7.60 -16.98
C PHE A 227 -1.16 6.10 -17.15
N GLU A 228 -0.19 5.75 -18.00
CA GLU A 228 0.21 4.37 -18.26
C GLU A 228 0.75 3.69 -16.99
N ILE A 229 1.55 4.41 -16.20
CA ILE A 229 2.07 3.93 -14.90
C ILE A 229 0.92 3.79 -13.90
N ALA A 230 0.02 4.78 -13.80
CA ALA A 230 -1.14 4.71 -12.91
C ALA A 230 -2.05 3.50 -13.24
N ARG A 231 -2.24 3.19 -14.52
CA ARG A 231 -2.97 1.98 -14.98
C ARG A 231 -2.26 0.71 -14.57
N LEU A 232 -0.94 0.65 -14.78
CA LEU A 232 -0.12 -0.51 -14.48
C LEU A 232 -0.09 -0.81 -12.97
N VAL A 233 0.17 0.18 -12.11
CA VAL A 233 0.21 -0.04 -10.65
C VAL A 233 -1.16 -0.47 -10.10
N LYS A 234 -2.27 0.05 -10.63
CA LYS A 234 -3.61 -0.43 -10.29
C LYS A 234 -3.83 -1.89 -10.70
N THR A 235 -3.25 -2.33 -11.81
CA THR A 235 -3.33 -3.74 -12.23
C THR A 235 -2.64 -4.66 -11.21
N PHE A 236 -1.51 -4.24 -10.64
CA PHE A 236 -0.88 -4.96 -9.51
C PHE A 236 -1.71 -4.91 -8.23
N MET A 237 -2.39 -3.80 -7.96
CA MET A 237 -3.31 -3.73 -6.81
C MET A 237 -4.44 -4.77 -6.93
N VAL A 238 -5.02 -4.94 -8.12
CA VAL A 238 -6.04 -5.98 -8.37
C VAL A 238 -5.47 -7.38 -8.17
N THR A 239 -4.34 -7.69 -8.83
CA THR A 239 -3.84 -9.07 -8.94
C THR A 239 -3.04 -9.53 -7.72
N CYS A 240 -2.38 -8.60 -7.02
CA CYS A 240 -1.39 -8.91 -5.98
C CYS A 240 -1.54 -8.06 -4.70
N GLY A 241 -2.54 -7.17 -4.62
CA GLY A 241 -2.58 -6.15 -3.59
C GLY A 241 -3.04 -6.59 -2.19
N MET A 242 -3.76 -7.71 -2.07
CA MET A 242 -4.39 -8.17 -0.83
C MET A 242 -3.78 -9.47 -0.32
N TYR A 243 -2.47 -9.64 -0.52
CA TYR A 243 -1.72 -10.87 -0.18
C TYR A 243 -2.39 -12.11 -0.80
N ASN A 244 -2.50 -13.20 -0.04
CA ASN A 244 -3.13 -14.45 -0.47
C ASN A 244 -4.66 -14.35 -0.59
N SER A 245 -5.25 -13.16 -0.41
CA SER A 245 -6.68 -12.89 -0.63
C SER A 245 -6.97 -12.16 -1.94
N SER A 246 -5.96 -11.79 -2.74
CA SER A 246 -6.17 -10.98 -3.96
C SER A 246 -7.22 -11.53 -4.93
N GLY A 247 -7.17 -12.83 -5.25
CA GLY A 247 -8.14 -13.43 -6.17
C GLY A 247 -9.57 -13.43 -5.64
N GLU A 248 -9.76 -13.84 -4.37
CA GLU A 248 -11.08 -13.82 -3.73
C GLU A 248 -11.62 -12.39 -3.57
N PHE A 249 -10.75 -11.44 -3.23
CA PHE A 249 -11.09 -10.03 -3.08
C PHE A 249 -11.54 -9.42 -4.41
N ALA A 250 -10.84 -9.72 -5.52
CA ALA A 250 -11.23 -9.23 -6.83
C ALA A 250 -12.63 -9.72 -7.24
N ILE A 251 -12.99 -10.96 -6.91
CA ILE A 251 -14.32 -11.55 -7.20
C ILE A 251 -15.42 -10.90 -6.34
N ARG A 252 -15.16 -10.66 -5.05
CA ARG A 252 -16.18 -10.15 -4.11
C ARG A 252 -16.35 -8.63 -4.15
N VAL A 253 -15.27 -7.90 -4.42
CA VAL A 253 -15.21 -6.44 -4.23
C VAL A 253 -14.93 -5.70 -5.54
N GLY A 254 -14.11 -6.25 -6.44
CA GLY A 254 -13.85 -5.61 -7.74
C GLY A 254 -13.18 -4.23 -7.68
N ILE A 255 -12.55 -3.84 -6.56
CA ILE A 255 -11.83 -2.57 -6.42
C ILE A 255 -10.32 -2.84 -6.40
N PRO A 256 -9.49 -2.14 -7.21
CA PRO A 256 -8.03 -2.16 -7.05
C PRO A 256 -7.66 -1.68 -5.64
N ALA A 257 -7.06 -2.54 -4.83
CA ALA A 257 -6.70 -2.20 -3.46
C ALA A 257 -5.32 -2.71 -3.05
N LYS A 258 -4.71 -2.07 -2.05
CA LYS A 258 -3.50 -2.55 -1.38
C LYS A 258 -3.63 -2.40 0.13
N SER A 259 -3.35 -3.48 0.87
CA SER A 259 -3.31 -3.47 2.33
C SER A 259 -1.90 -3.31 2.90
N GLY A 260 -1.82 -2.83 4.14
CA GLY A 260 -0.61 -2.81 4.97
C GLY A 260 -0.85 -3.47 6.32
N VAL A 261 0.21 -4.03 6.93
CA VAL A 261 0.13 -4.69 8.25
C VAL A 261 -0.11 -3.71 9.41
N SER A 262 -0.14 -2.40 9.15
CA SER A 262 -0.67 -1.42 10.10
C SER A 262 -2.20 -1.48 10.21
N GLY A 263 -2.88 -2.12 9.24
CA GLY A 263 -4.34 -2.10 9.11
C GLY A 263 -4.84 -1.09 8.08
N GLY A 264 -3.94 -0.36 7.42
CA GLY A 264 -4.29 0.53 6.31
C GLY A 264 -4.75 -0.25 5.06
N ILE A 265 -5.73 0.28 4.34
CA ILE A 265 -6.07 -0.16 2.98
C ILE A 265 -6.29 1.08 2.10
N VAL A 266 -5.62 1.11 0.94
CA VAL A 266 -5.92 2.07 -0.13
C VAL A 266 -6.75 1.38 -1.21
N GLY A 267 -7.79 2.06 -1.69
CA GLY A 267 -8.63 1.64 -2.82
C GLY A 267 -8.63 2.71 -3.91
N ALA A 268 -8.55 2.30 -5.17
CA ALA A 268 -8.54 3.18 -6.34
C ALA A 268 -9.60 2.75 -7.35
N VAL A 269 -10.79 3.34 -7.26
CA VAL A 269 -11.96 3.01 -8.08
C VAL A 269 -11.93 3.83 -9.38
N PRO A 270 -12.25 3.27 -10.56
CA PRO A 270 -12.30 4.01 -11.81
C PRO A 270 -13.17 5.27 -11.73
N ASN A 271 -12.84 6.24 -12.59
CA ASN A 271 -13.51 7.55 -12.67
C ASN A 271 -13.25 8.47 -11.46
N GLY A 272 -12.11 8.30 -10.78
CA GLY A 272 -11.63 9.28 -9.80
C GLY A 272 -12.31 9.17 -8.44
N ILE A 273 -12.43 7.95 -7.89
CA ILE A 273 -12.84 7.75 -6.49
C ILE A 273 -11.71 7.02 -5.76
N GLY A 274 -11.18 7.66 -4.73
CA GLY A 274 -10.19 7.09 -3.85
C GLY A 274 -10.78 6.73 -2.49
N ILE A 275 -10.31 5.63 -1.91
CA ILE A 275 -10.77 5.12 -0.62
C ILE A 275 -9.53 4.90 0.27
N GLY A 276 -9.56 5.44 1.48
CA GLY A 276 -8.56 5.19 2.51
C GLY A 276 -9.22 4.62 3.76
N ILE A 277 -8.81 3.43 4.19
CA ILE A 277 -9.35 2.74 5.37
C ILE A 277 -8.24 2.49 6.36
N TYR A 278 -8.58 2.56 7.64
CA TYR A 278 -7.71 2.12 8.72
C TYR A 278 -8.49 1.24 9.70
N GLY A 279 -8.00 0.03 9.92
CA GLY A 279 -8.48 -0.88 10.94
C GLY A 279 -7.37 -1.85 11.35
N PRO A 280 -6.71 -1.67 12.50
CA PRO A 280 -5.48 -2.39 12.85
C PRO A 280 -5.69 -3.87 13.18
N ALA A 281 -6.92 -4.33 13.40
CA ALA A 281 -7.24 -5.74 13.63
C ALA A 281 -7.11 -6.55 12.32
N LEU A 282 -6.07 -7.39 12.22
CA LEU A 282 -5.75 -8.19 11.03
C LEU A 282 -6.25 -9.64 11.12
N ASP A 283 -6.57 -10.22 9.96
CA ASP A 283 -6.75 -11.67 9.79
C ASP A 283 -5.40 -12.42 9.74
N GLU A 284 -5.46 -13.75 9.65
CA GLU A 284 -4.27 -14.61 9.53
C GLU A 284 -3.44 -14.36 8.26
N LYS A 285 -4.01 -13.67 7.27
CA LYS A 285 -3.35 -13.31 6.00
C LYS A 285 -2.74 -11.90 6.03
N GLY A 286 -2.90 -11.16 7.14
CA GLY A 286 -2.34 -9.82 7.32
C GLY A 286 -3.20 -8.68 6.76
N ASN A 287 -4.49 -8.91 6.50
CA ASN A 287 -5.43 -7.88 6.04
C ASN A 287 -6.36 -7.42 7.18
N SER A 288 -6.74 -6.14 7.20
CA SER A 288 -7.71 -5.61 8.16
C SER A 288 -9.07 -6.33 8.05
N VAL A 289 -9.52 -7.03 9.09
CA VAL A 289 -10.75 -7.85 9.06
C VAL A 289 -11.97 -6.98 8.75
N ALA A 290 -12.18 -5.94 9.56
CA ALA A 290 -13.30 -5.05 9.41
C ALA A 290 -13.13 -4.12 8.19
N GLY A 291 -11.89 -3.74 7.85
CA GLY A 291 -11.62 -2.94 6.65
C GLY A 291 -11.96 -3.67 5.34
N MET A 292 -11.67 -4.97 5.26
CA MET A 292 -12.05 -5.80 4.12
C MET A 292 -13.57 -5.92 3.96
N LYS A 293 -14.28 -6.13 5.08
CA LYS A 293 -15.75 -6.15 5.10
C LYS A 293 -16.34 -4.80 4.71
N LEU A 294 -15.72 -3.71 5.13
CA LEU A 294 -16.14 -2.36 4.78
C LEU A 294 -16.00 -2.10 3.28
N LEU A 295 -14.90 -2.54 2.64
CA LEU A 295 -14.75 -2.43 1.19
C LEU A 295 -15.80 -3.23 0.43
N GLU A 296 -16.09 -4.47 0.87
CA GLU A 296 -17.16 -5.31 0.30
C GLU A 296 -18.52 -4.60 0.40
N ALA A 297 -18.83 -4.01 1.56
CA ALA A 297 -20.08 -3.28 1.80
C ALA A 297 -20.17 -1.98 0.98
N ILE A 298 -19.10 -1.20 0.91
CA ILE A 298 -19.02 0.04 0.11
C ILE A 298 -19.16 -0.28 -1.38
N SER A 299 -18.43 -1.28 -1.87
CA SER A 299 -18.51 -1.73 -3.26
C SER A 299 -19.93 -2.13 -3.63
N SER A 300 -20.57 -3.00 -2.83
CA SER A 300 -21.93 -3.46 -3.09
C SER A 300 -22.97 -2.35 -2.98
N TYR A 301 -22.82 -1.41 -2.04
CA TYR A 301 -23.83 -0.36 -1.82
C TYR A 301 -23.78 0.74 -2.89
N TYR A 302 -22.56 1.17 -3.26
CA TYR A 302 -22.36 2.27 -4.20
C TYR A 302 -22.09 1.79 -5.64
N ASP A 303 -22.21 0.48 -5.90
CA ASP A 303 -21.94 -0.15 -7.20
C ASP A 303 -20.54 0.18 -7.73
N LEU A 304 -19.53 0.01 -6.86
CA LEU A 304 -18.14 0.31 -7.18
C LEU A 304 -17.41 -0.99 -7.54
N SER A 305 -17.26 -1.23 -8.84
CA SER A 305 -16.52 -2.35 -9.41
C SER A 305 -15.83 -1.92 -10.70
N ILE A 306 -14.70 -2.57 -11.02
CA ILE A 306 -14.03 -2.43 -12.34
C ILE A 306 -14.51 -3.46 -13.37
N PHE A 307 -15.32 -4.41 -12.93
CA PHE A 307 -15.95 -5.48 -13.71
C PHE A 307 -17.46 -5.25 -13.77
#